data_AF-A0A7W0WG03-F1
#
_entry.id   AF-A0A7W0WG03-F1
#
_cell.length_a   1.000
_cell.length_b   1.000
_cell.length_c   1.000
_cell.angle_alpha   90.00
_cell.angle_beta   90.00
_cell.angle_gamma   90.00
#
_symmetry.space_group_name_H-M   'P 1'
#
loop_
_entity.id
_entity.type
_entity.pdbx_description
1 polymer ?
#
loop_
_entity_poly.entity_id
_entity_poly.type
_entity_poly.pdbx_seq_one_letter_code
_entity_poly.pdbx_strand_id
1 'polypeptide(L)'
;MNLSEKQLRERGIFRTLEEIEGDVREMISYSIGTLPVGIVGREPARQLTSEEAEVLKRGGLTLEMYEGKDSAATRTAERYAAMMALALTEDEVRKLLGVRPSRVRQRIADRSLYAISVGKERRFPQMQFYEADLVPGIGKVLQALPEDLHPVEVESWLTSPSPDLLASEDGEALSPREWLISGGTASSLLPMARDL
;
A
#
# COMPACT_ATOMS: atom_id res chain seq x y z
N MET A 1 -16.48 -0.89 3.10
CA MET A 1 -16.20 -1.80 4.23
C MET A 1 -16.81 -1.18 5.48
N ASN A 2 -17.68 -1.89 6.20
CA ASN A 2 -18.30 -1.36 7.42
C ASN A 2 -17.61 -2.03 8.62
N LEU A 3 -16.53 -1.43 9.14
CA LEU A 3 -15.80 -1.94 10.31
C LEU A 3 -16.40 -1.33 11.58
N SER A 4 -16.64 -2.14 12.60
CA SER A 4 -17.06 -1.65 13.92
C SER A 4 -15.88 -1.03 14.69
N GLU A 5 -16.16 -0.12 15.63
CA GLU A 5 -15.14 0.45 16.52
C GLU A 5 -14.33 -0.61 17.28
N LYS A 6 -14.98 -1.73 17.64
CA LYS A 6 -14.30 -2.86 18.27
C LYS A 6 -13.21 -3.44 17.35
N GLN A 7 -13.56 -3.67 16.08
CA GLN A 7 -12.62 -4.19 15.08
C GLN A 7 -11.50 -3.20 14.75
N LEU A 8 -11.76 -1.89 14.84
CA LEU A 8 -10.72 -0.86 14.71
C LEU A 8 -9.72 -0.93 15.87
N ARG A 9 -10.22 -1.07 17.11
CA ARG A 9 -9.37 -1.19 18.30
C ARG A 9 -8.52 -2.46 18.30
N GLU A 10 -9.08 -3.58 17.85
CA GLU A 10 -8.34 -4.85 17.68
C GLU A 10 -7.19 -4.70 16.67
N ARG A 11 -7.29 -3.75 15.74
CA ARG A 11 -6.23 -3.42 14.76
C ARG A 11 -5.30 -2.29 15.24
N GLY A 12 -5.41 -1.87 16.50
CA GLY A 12 -4.61 -0.78 17.05
C GLY A 12 -5.00 0.61 16.56
N ILE A 13 -6.14 0.76 15.88
CA ILE A 13 -6.70 2.08 15.52
C ILE A 13 -7.55 2.57 16.69
N PHE A 14 -7.22 3.76 17.19
CA PHE A 14 -7.93 4.42 18.28
C PHE A 14 -8.80 5.60 17.81
N ARG A 15 -8.69 5.95 16.52
CA ARG A 15 -9.51 6.95 15.84
C ARG A 15 -10.95 6.47 15.61
N THR A 16 -11.90 7.39 15.58
CA THR A 16 -13.32 7.11 15.35
C THR A 16 -13.59 6.80 13.88
N LEU A 17 -14.75 6.21 13.58
CA LEU A 17 -15.16 5.94 12.20
C LEU A 17 -15.30 7.25 11.39
N GLU A 18 -15.80 8.32 12.01
CA GLU A 18 -15.94 9.64 11.38
C GLU A 18 -14.57 10.25 11.01
N GLU A 19 -13.57 10.11 11.89
CA GLU A 19 -12.19 10.52 11.60
C GLU A 19 -11.60 9.73 10.43
N ILE A 20 -11.85 8.41 10.37
CA ILE A 20 -11.39 7.55 9.26
C ILE A 20 -12.08 7.92 7.95
N GLU A 21 -13.39 8.17 7.94
CA GLU A 21 -14.11 8.60 6.74
C GLU A 21 -13.64 9.96 6.23
N GLY A 22 -13.29 10.88 7.13
CA GLY A 22 -12.62 12.14 6.82
C GLY A 22 -11.30 11.91 6.09
N ASP A 23 -10.44 11.07 6.65
CA ASP A 23 -9.15 10.69 6.07
C ASP A 23 -9.30 10.07 4.68
N VAL A 24 -10.27 9.15 4.47
CA VAL A 24 -10.52 8.55 3.14
C VAL A 24 -10.80 9.64 2.10
N ARG A 25 -11.69 10.59 2.41
CA ARG A 25 -12.10 11.65 1.48
C ARG A 25 -10.93 12.57 1.12
N GLU A 26 -10.13 12.94 2.12
CA GLU A 26 -8.91 13.74 1.91
C GLU A 26 -7.90 12.97 1.07
N MET A 27 -7.68 11.69 1.37
CA MET A 27 -6.68 10.86 0.69
C MET A 27 -7.05 10.52 -0.75
N ILE A 28 -8.32 10.28 -1.07
CA ILE A 28 -8.77 10.13 -2.48
C ILE A 28 -8.43 11.41 -3.25
N SER A 29 -8.75 12.58 -2.69
CA SER A 29 -8.48 13.88 -3.30
C SER A 29 -6.98 14.12 -3.49
N TYR A 30 -6.17 13.78 -2.49
CA TYR A 30 -4.70 13.86 -2.56
C TYR A 30 -4.13 12.91 -3.62
N SER A 31 -4.60 11.67 -3.68
CA SER A 31 -4.07 10.64 -4.57
C SER A 31 -4.35 10.95 -6.04
N ILE A 32 -5.55 11.42 -6.36
CA ILE A 32 -5.87 11.90 -7.71
C ILE A 32 -4.94 13.06 -8.11
N GLY A 33 -4.55 13.92 -7.14
CA GLY A 33 -3.65 15.05 -7.38
C GLY A 33 -2.15 14.74 -7.39
N THR A 34 -1.72 13.60 -6.84
CA THR A 34 -0.28 13.30 -6.58
C THR A 34 0.22 11.99 -7.16
N LEU A 35 -0.66 11.11 -7.66
CA LEU A 35 -0.21 9.93 -8.38
C LEU A 35 0.63 10.38 -9.59
N PRO A 36 1.78 9.73 -9.86
CA PRO A 36 2.51 9.88 -11.11
C PRO A 36 1.77 9.13 -12.24
N VAL A 37 0.45 9.31 -12.34
CA VAL A 37 -0.27 8.90 -13.55
C VAL A 37 -0.13 10.07 -14.50
N GLY A 38 0.93 10.08 -15.29
CA GLY A 38 1.14 11.06 -16.36
C GLY A 38 0.01 11.12 -17.41
N ILE A 39 -1.11 10.42 -17.22
CA ILE A 39 -2.14 10.20 -18.24
C ILE A 39 -3.57 10.41 -17.71
N VAL A 40 -3.84 10.34 -16.40
CA VAL A 40 -5.21 10.51 -15.88
C VAL A 40 -5.36 11.91 -15.31
N GLY A 41 -5.91 12.80 -16.13
CA GLY A 41 -6.24 14.19 -15.75
C GLY A 41 -5.67 15.27 -16.67
N ARG A 42 -4.86 14.92 -17.68
CA ARG A 42 -4.46 15.84 -18.76
C ARG A 42 -5.06 15.35 -20.07
N GLU A 43 -5.69 16.23 -20.84
CA GLU A 43 -6.18 15.91 -22.19
C GLU A 43 -5.04 15.22 -22.98
N PRO A 44 -5.19 13.96 -23.43
CA PRO A 44 -4.16 13.26 -24.19
C PRO A 44 -3.71 14.08 -25.42
N ALA A 45 -4.64 14.81 -26.02
CA ALA A 45 -4.40 15.75 -27.12
C ALA A 45 -3.43 16.90 -26.79
N ARG A 46 -3.22 17.27 -25.52
CA ARG A 46 -2.27 18.32 -25.11
C ARG A 46 -0.85 17.82 -24.85
N GLN A 47 -0.64 16.50 -24.90
CA GLN A 47 0.66 15.88 -24.71
C GLN A 47 1.30 15.40 -26.02
N LEU A 48 0.57 15.50 -27.12
CA LEU A 48 0.97 15.06 -28.43
C LEU A 48 1.16 16.26 -29.34
N THR A 49 2.19 16.24 -30.16
CA THR A 49 2.25 17.10 -31.33
C THR A 49 1.09 16.76 -32.27
N SER A 50 0.70 17.71 -33.14
CA SER A 50 -0.37 17.46 -34.11
C SER A 50 -0.06 16.27 -35.03
N GLU A 51 1.22 15.99 -35.29
CA GLU A 51 1.65 14.86 -36.11
C GLU A 51 1.49 13.51 -35.38
N GLU A 52 1.90 13.42 -34.11
CA GLU A 52 1.73 12.21 -33.29
C GLU A 52 0.25 11.88 -33.06
N ALA A 53 -0.58 12.89 -32.82
CA ALA A 53 -2.02 12.71 -32.67
C ALA A 53 -2.68 12.11 -33.93
N GLU A 54 -2.27 12.54 -35.11
CA GLU A 54 -2.79 12.03 -36.37
C GLU A 54 -2.29 10.61 -36.69
N VAL A 55 -1.05 10.27 -36.32
CA VAL A 55 -0.55 8.89 -36.43
C VAL A 55 -1.38 7.94 -35.57
N LEU A 56 -1.67 8.31 -34.33
CA LEU A 56 -2.44 7.48 -33.39
C LEU A 56 -3.90 7.33 -33.83
N LYS A 57 -4.55 8.41 -34.29
CA LYS A 57 -5.91 8.35 -34.85
C LYS A 57 -5.99 7.45 -36.08
N ARG A 58 -5.02 7.53 -37.00
CA ARG A 58 -4.95 6.63 -38.17
C ARG A 58 -4.80 5.16 -37.77
N GLY A 59 -4.17 4.89 -36.62
CA GLY A 59 -4.08 3.57 -36.01
C GLY A 59 -5.36 3.10 -35.30
N GLY A 60 -6.44 3.89 -35.32
CA GLY A 60 -7.70 3.55 -34.67
C GLY A 60 -7.76 3.85 -33.17
N LEU A 61 -6.79 4.60 -32.63
CA LEU A 61 -6.79 5.01 -31.22
C LEU A 61 -7.60 6.30 -31.04
N THR A 62 -8.48 6.30 -30.04
CA THR A 62 -9.22 7.49 -29.61
C THR A 62 -8.36 8.31 -28.65
N LEU A 63 -8.28 9.62 -28.88
CA LEU A 63 -7.55 10.56 -28.01
C LEU A 63 -8.48 11.30 -27.02
N GLU A 64 -9.73 10.87 -26.92
CA GLU A 64 -10.69 11.33 -25.93
C GLU A 64 -10.21 10.94 -24.52
N MET A 65 -10.54 11.76 -23.51
CA MET A 65 -10.33 11.33 -22.13
C MET A 65 -11.15 10.09 -21.85
N TYR A 66 -10.52 9.06 -21.29
CA TYR A 66 -11.24 7.90 -20.79
C TYR A 66 -12.01 8.32 -19.52
N GLU A 67 -13.30 8.61 -19.67
CA GLU A 67 -14.23 8.86 -18.54
C GLU A 67 -14.73 7.56 -17.87
N GLY A 68 -13.98 6.47 -17.99
CA GLY A 68 -14.35 5.23 -17.31
C GLY A 68 -14.15 5.38 -15.81
N LYS A 69 -15.24 5.24 -15.06
CA LYS A 69 -15.26 5.20 -13.58
C LYS A 69 -14.40 4.08 -12.97
N ASP A 70 -13.81 3.20 -13.78
CA ASP A 70 -13.04 2.02 -13.35
C ASP A 70 -11.72 1.86 -14.15
N SER A 71 -10.90 2.91 -14.15
CA SER A 71 -9.55 2.82 -14.69
C SER A 71 -8.59 2.11 -13.72
N ALA A 72 -7.49 1.53 -14.22
CA ALA A 72 -6.45 0.96 -13.35
C ALA A 72 -5.90 2.01 -12.36
N ALA A 73 -5.78 3.26 -12.80
CA ALA A 73 -5.38 4.38 -11.95
C ALA A 73 -6.42 4.65 -10.84
N THR A 74 -7.71 4.59 -11.16
CA THR A 74 -8.80 4.75 -10.18
C THR A 74 -8.74 3.66 -9.12
N ARG A 75 -8.58 2.39 -9.52
CA ARG A 75 -8.45 1.27 -8.58
C ARG A 75 -7.21 1.40 -7.69
N THR A 76 -6.08 1.83 -8.24
CA THR A 76 -4.87 2.10 -7.44
C THR A 76 -5.09 3.25 -6.46
N ALA A 77 -5.75 4.34 -6.87
CA ALA A 77 -6.08 5.47 -6.01
C ALA A 77 -7.02 5.06 -4.86
N GLU A 78 -8.06 4.29 -5.16
CA GLU A 78 -9.00 3.76 -4.16
C GLU A 78 -8.30 2.86 -3.15
N ARG A 79 -7.44 1.95 -3.64
CA ARG A 79 -6.68 1.03 -2.78
C ARG A 79 -5.69 1.78 -1.89
N TYR A 80 -4.98 2.77 -2.45
CA TYR A 80 -4.10 3.63 -1.67
C TYR A 80 -4.87 4.42 -0.59
N ALA A 81 -6.00 5.04 -0.94
CA ALA A 81 -6.81 5.79 0.02
C ALA A 81 -7.34 4.89 1.15
N ALA A 82 -7.83 3.69 0.82
CA ALA A 82 -8.29 2.72 1.80
C ALA A 82 -7.16 2.27 2.75
N MET A 83 -5.97 1.97 2.18
CA MET A 83 -4.79 1.63 2.96
C MET A 83 -4.40 2.76 3.91
N MET A 84 -4.39 4.01 3.43
CA MET A 84 -3.97 5.16 4.22
C MET A 84 -4.96 5.54 5.34
N ALA A 85 -6.26 5.38 5.08
CA ALA A 85 -7.28 5.59 6.10
C ALA A 85 -7.17 4.59 7.26
N LEU A 86 -6.81 3.34 6.95
CA LEU A 86 -6.62 2.28 7.94
C LEU A 86 -5.20 2.24 8.53
N ALA A 87 -4.24 2.93 7.92
CA ALA A 87 -2.88 3.00 8.43
C ALA A 87 -2.85 3.67 9.81
N LEU A 88 -1.97 3.17 10.68
CA LEU A 88 -1.80 3.70 12.02
C LEU A 88 -1.03 5.03 11.96
N THR A 89 -1.27 5.90 12.93
CA THR A 89 -0.42 7.06 13.21
C THR A 89 0.83 6.67 14.03
N GLU A 90 1.83 7.55 14.14
CA GLU A 90 3.02 7.30 14.97
C GLU A 90 2.65 7.00 16.44
N ASP A 91 1.67 7.71 17.00
CA ASP A 91 1.22 7.50 18.36
C ASP A 91 0.48 6.18 18.55
N GLU A 92 -0.30 5.75 17.56
CA GLU A 92 -0.95 4.44 17.57
C GLU A 92 0.07 3.31 17.50
N VAL A 93 1.08 3.42 16.62
CA VAL A 93 2.19 2.44 16.55
C VAL A 93 2.95 2.36 17.86
N ARG A 94 3.27 3.50 18.49
CA ARG A 94 3.95 3.52 19.79
C ARG A 94 3.15 2.79 20.87
N LYS A 95 1.83 3.02 20.91
CA LYS A 95 0.92 2.36 21.86
C LYS A 95 0.83 0.86 21.58
N LEU A 96 0.63 0.49 20.32
CA LEU A 96 0.53 -0.89 19.87
C LEU A 96 1.78 -1.69 20.26
N LEU A 97 2.97 -1.19 19.87
CA LEU A 97 4.23 -1.88 20.12
C LEU A 97 4.78 -1.68 21.55
N GLY A 98 4.16 -0.82 22.36
CA GLY A 98 4.65 -0.49 23.70
C GLY A 98 6.03 0.18 23.74
N VAL A 99 6.40 0.93 22.68
CA VAL A 99 7.75 1.50 22.53
C VAL A 99 7.79 3.03 22.60
N ARG A 100 8.99 3.57 22.88
CA ARG A 100 9.27 5.01 22.86
C ARG A 100 9.35 5.55 21.42
N PRO A 101 9.09 6.85 21.18
CA PRO A 101 9.20 7.46 19.85
C PRO A 101 10.56 7.22 19.16
N SER A 102 11.66 7.25 19.94
CA SER A 102 13.00 7.00 19.42
C SER A 102 13.14 5.61 18.78
N ARG A 103 12.45 4.61 19.32
CA ARG A 103 12.45 3.25 18.79
C ARG A 103 11.70 3.15 17.48
N VAL A 104 10.58 3.85 17.34
CA VAL A 104 9.83 3.93 16.06
C VAL A 104 10.70 4.60 14.99
N ARG A 105 11.32 5.73 15.31
CA ARG A 105 12.22 6.43 14.36
C ARG A 105 13.41 5.59 13.94
N GLN A 106 14.01 4.85 14.87
CA GLN A 106 15.07 3.90 14.57
C GLN A 106 14.61 2.84 13.58
N ARG A 107 13.44 2.22 13.81
CA ARG A 107 12.90 1.19 12.92
C ARG A 107 12.54 1.69 11.52
N ILE A 108 12.17 2.97 11.40
CA ILE A 108 11.98 3.60 10.10
C ILE A 108 13.33 3.80 9.42
N ALA A 109 14.32 4.32 10.16
CA ALA A 109 15.66 4.58 9.63
C ALA A 109 16.39 3.29 9.18
N ASP A 110 16.21 2.19 9.90
CA ASP A 110 16.75 0.88 9.53
C ASP A 110 15.84 0.09 8.58
N ARG A 111 14.74 0.69 8.10
CA ARG A 111 13.76 0.11 7.18
C ARG A 111 13.09 -1.19 7.69
N SER A 112 13.12 -1.45 8.99
CA SER A 112 12.39 -2.57 9.62
C SER A 112 10.93 -2.26 9.98
N LEU A 113 10.49 -1.02 9.75
CA LEU A 113 9.11 -0.56 9.90
C LEU A 113 8.75 0.33 8.70
N TYR A 114 7.70 -0.04 7.97
CA TYR A 114 7.27 0.65 6.77
C TYR A 114 6.37 1.84 7.11
N ALA A 115 6.74 3.02 6.60
CA ALA A 115 6.02 4.25 6.83
C ALA A 115 5.86 5.02 5.52
N ILE A 116 4.64 5.51 5.27
CA ILE A 116 4.32 6.37 4.14
C ILE A 116 4.28 7.81 4.66
N SER A 117 4.99 8.71 3.99
CA SER A 117 5.01 10.13 4.35
C SER A 117 3.93 10.89 3.57
N VAL A 118 3.06 11.60 4.29
CA VAL A 118 2.03 12.49 3.70
C VAL A 118 2.21 13.87 4.31
N GLY A 119 2.80 14.78 3.52
CA GLY A 119 3.19 16.10 4.03
C GLY A 119 4.16 15.97 5.20
N LYS A 120 3.72 16.37 6.41
CA LYS A 120 4.51 16.28 7.65
C LYS A 120 4.19 15.03 8.48
N GLU A 121 3.16 14.29 8.12
CA GLU A 121 2.70 13.14 8.87
C GLU A 121 3.27 11.83 8.31
N ARG A 122 3.32 10.82 9.18
CA ARG A 122 3.65 9.45 8.80
C ARG A 122 2.45 8.56 9.09
N ARG A 123 2.15 7.69 8.15
CA ARG A 123 1.14 6.65 8.26
C ARG A 123 1.83 5.29 8.14
N PHE A 124 1.40 4.35 8.95
CA PHE A 124 1.99 3.02 9.09
C PHE A 124 0.96 1.98 8.65
N PRO A 125 1.04 1.51 7.40
CA PRO A 125 0.05 0.60 6.83
C PRO A 125 -0.16 -0.68 7.63
N GLN A 126 -1.40 -1.18 7.71
CA GLN A 126 -1.77 -2.28 8.61
C GLN A 126 -1.16 -3.64 8.27
N MET A 127 -0.85 -3.90 7.00
CA MET A 127 -0.40 -5.23 6.55
C MET A 127 0.89 -5.68 7.24
N GLN A 128 1.68 -4.76 7.81
CA GLN A 128 2.90 -5.09 8.55
C GLN A 128 2.67 -5.52 10.01
N PHE A 129 1.45 -5.36 10.52
CA PHE A 129 1.09 -5.70 11.90
C PHE A 129 0.26 -6.98 11.96
N TYR A 130 0.43 -7.69 13.07
CA TYR A 130 -0.36 -8.87 13.42
C TYR A 130 -0.46 -8.94 14.93
N GLU A 131 -1.69 -9.06 15.43
CA GLU A 131 -2.00 -8.89 16.85
C GLU A 131 -1.47 -7.55 17.38
N ALA A 132 -0.78 -7.56 18.53
CA ALA A 132 -0.22 -6.37 19.16
C ALA A 132 1.27 -6.13 18.79
N ASP A 133 1.76 -6.69 17.68
CA ASP A 133 3.15 -6.52 17.24
C ASP A 133 3.27 -6.47 15.70
N LEU A 134 4.50 -6.37 15.21
CA LEU A 134 4.83 -6.59 13.82
C LEU A 134 4.70 -8.07 13.46
N VAL A 135 4.32 -8.33 12.21
CA VAL A 135 4.39 -9.67 11.62
C VAL A 135 5.80 -10.23 11.84
N PRO A 136 5.94 -11.47 12.37
CA PRO A 136 7.24 -12.05 12.67
C PRO A 136 8.17 -12.03 11.46
N GLY A 137 9.40 -11.54 11.64
CA GLY A 137 10.40 -11.51 10.57
C GLY A 137 10.16 -10.47 9.45
N ILE A 138 9.04 -9.74 9.46
CA ILE A 138 8.70 -8.81 8.38
C ILE A 138 9.74 -7.70 8.18
N GLY A 139 10.39 -7.25 9.27
CA GLY A 139 11.41 -6.21 9.17
C GLY A 139 12.57 -6.58 8.22
N LYS A 140 12.93 -7.87 8.12
CA LYS A 140 13.95 -8.33 7.16
C LYS A 140 13.45 -8.28 5.72
N VAL A 141 12.16 -8.56 5.52
CA VAL A 141 11.52 -8.49 4.20
C VAL A 141 11.42 -7.04 3.75
N LEU A 142 10.97 -6.13 4.62
CA LEU A 142 10.87 -4.69 4.33
C LEU A 142 12.23 -4.06 3.98
N GLN A 143 13.31 -4.51 4.63
CA GLN A 143 14.68 -4.10 4.32
C GLN A 143 15.15 -4.57 2.94
N ALA A 144 14.57 -5.65 2.40
CA ALA A 144 14.96 -6.22 1.12
C ALA A 144 14.18 -5.65 -0.07
N LEU A 145 13.03 -5.01 0.17
CA LEU A 145 12.24 -4.36 -0.87
C LEU A 145 13.01 -3.21 -1.54
N PRO A 146 12.83 -2.95 -2.85
CA PRO A 146 13.25 -1.70 -3.47
C PRO A 146 12.62 -0.48 -2.79
N GLU A 147 13.33 0.65 -2.79
CA GLU A 147 12.91 1.89 -2.09
C GLU A 147 11.86 2.69 -2.86
N ASP A 148 11.78 2.49 -4.18
CA ASP A 148 10.95 3.22 -5.12
C ASP A 148 9.62 2.54 -5.41
N LEU A 149 9.32 1.40 -4.76
CA LEU A 149 8.05 0.72 -4.89
C LEU A 149 6.88 1.60 -4.46
N HIS A 150 5.82 1.60 -5.29
CA HIS A 150 4.60 2.28 -4.93
C HIS A 150 3.94 1.59 -3.72
N PRO A 151 3.36 2.31 -2.75
CA PRO A 151 2.81 1.68 -1.55
C PRO A 151 1.73 0.62 -1.78
N VAL A 152 0.92 0.78 -2.84
CA VAL A 152 -0.08 -0.22 -3.26
C VAL A 152 0.57 -1.51 -3.77
N GLU A 153 1.75 -1.41 -4.37
CA GLU A 153 2.52 -2.57 -4.84
C GLU A 153 3.09 -3.35 -3.65
N VAL A 154 3.65 -2.65 -2.66
CA VAL A 154 4.09 -3.25 -1.39
C VAL A 154 2.93 -3.97 -0.69
N GLU A 155 1.76 -3.32 -0.58
CA GLU A 155 0.57 -3.93 0.00
C GLU A 155 0.13 -5.17 -0.78
N SER A 156 0.03 -5.06 -2.11
CA SER A 156 -0.44 -6.14 -2.96
C SER A 156 0.50 -7.34 -2.87
N TRP A 157 1.81 -7.13 -2.98
CA TRP A 157 2.77 -8.21 -2.86
C TRP A 157 2.72 -8.89 -1.48
N LEU A 158 2.62 -8.14 -0.39
CA LEU A 158 2.54 -8.74 0.96
C LEU A 158 1.25 -9.53 1.22
N THR A 159 0.14 -9.17 0.55
CA THR A 159 -1.21 -9.67 0.88
C THR A 159 -1.83 -10.56 -0.20
N SER A 160 -1.23 -10.64 -1.38
CA SER A 160 -1.68 -11.53 -2.45
C SER A 160 -1.02 -12.91 -2.33
N PRO A 161 -1.78 -14.00 -2.49
CA PRO A 161 -1.23 -15.35 -2.54
C PRO A 161 -0.14 -15.51 -3.60
N SER A 162 0.94 -16.20 -3.25
CA SER A 162 2.02 -16.56 -4.17
C SER A 162 2.05 -18.07 -4.38
N PRO A 163 2.13 -18.56 -5.63
CA PRO A 163 2.22 -19.99 -5.91
C PRO A 163 3.49 -20.64 -5.33
N ASP A 164 4.52 -19.84 -5.03
CA ASP A 164 5.78 -20.32 -4.46
C ASP A 164 5.72 -20.51 -2.93
N LEU A 165 4.62 -20.12 -2.29
CA LEU A 165 4.44 -20.17 -0.83
C LEU A 165 3.24 -21.05 -0.51
N LEU A 166 3.45 -22.36 -0.40
CA LEU A 166 2.38 -23.31 -0.11
C LEU A 166 2.34 -23.66 1.38
N ALA A 167 1.14 -23.80 1.96
CA ALA A 167 0.97 -24.24 3.34
C ALA A 167 1.44 -25.69 3.58
N SER A 168 1.41 -26.52 2.53
CA SER A 168 1.89 -27.90 2.46
C SER A 168 2.12 -28.26 0.98
N GLU A 169 2.65 -29.45 0.66
CA GLU A 169 2.94 -29.86 -0.74
C GLU A 169 1.71 -29.78 -1.67
N ASP A 170 0.51 -30.07 -1.16
CA ASP A 170 -0.77 -29.95 -1.88
C ASP A 170 -1.66 -28.81 -1.33
N GLY A 171 -1.07 -27.88 -0.57
CA GLY A 171 -1.78 -26.85 0.18
C GLY A 171 -2.18 -25.64 -0.67
N GLU A 172 -2.98 -24.77 -0.06
CA GLU A 172 -3.30 -23.48 -0.65
C GLU A 172 -2.07 -22.56 -0.70
N ALA A 173 -2.02 -21.71 -1.74
CA ALA A 173 -1.04 -20.65 -1.86
C ALA A 173 -1.29 -19.59 -0.78
N LEU A 174 -0.23 -19.22 -0.07
CA LEU A 174 -0.20 -18.20 0.96
C LEU A 174 0.40 -16.91 0.41
N SER A 175 -0.05 -15.78 0.95
CA SER A 175 0.67 -14.52 0.78
C SER A 175 1.97 -14.51 1.58
N PRO A 176 2.96 -13.66 1.24
CA PRO A 176 4.15 -13.46 2.06
C PRO A 176 3.85 -13.15 3.53
N ARG A 177 2.78 -12.40 3.80
CA ARG A 177 2.31 -12.11 5.16
C ARG A 177 1.81 -13.36 5.87
N GLU A 178 0.96 -14.16 5.23
CA GLU A 178 0.42 -15.41 5.81
C GLU A 178 1.52 -16.44 6.03
N TRP A 179 2.48 -16.53 5.12
CA TRP A 179 3.68 -17.35 5.27
C TRP A 179 4.44 -16.98 6.56
N LEU A 180 4.70 -15.69 6.81
CA LEU A 180 5.38 -15.26 8.03
C LEU A 180 4.56 -15.53 9.29
N ILE A 181 3.24 -15.27 9.25
CA ILE A 181 2.34 -15.50 10.38
C ILE A 181 2.27 -16.99 10.74
N SER A 182 2.30 -17.88 9.75
CA SER A 182 2.28 -19.34 9.96
C SER A 182 3.63 -19.92 10.42
N GLY A 183 4.65 -19.07 10.65
CA GLY A 183 5.98 -19.48 11.12
C GLY A 183 6.99 -19.75 10.00
N GLY A 184 6.64 -19.44 8.75
CA GLY A 184 7.55 -19.47 7.61
C GLY A 184 8.72 -18.52 7.79
N THR A 185 9.88 -18.87 7.21
CA THR A 185 11.09 -18.08 7.39
C THR A 185 11.11 -16.84 6.49
N ALA A 186 11.52 -15.68 7.01
CA ALA A 186 11.69 -14.49 6.18
C ALA A 186 12.75 -14.67 5.08
N SER A 187 13.74 -15.54 5.29
CA SER A 187 14.82 -15.80 4.34
C SER A 187 14.31 -16.32 2.98
N SER A 188 13.21 -17.10 2.96
CA SER A 188 12.62 -17.60 1.70
C SER A 188 11.95 -16.51 0.87
N LEU A 189 11.56 -15.40 1.50
CA LEU A 189 10.92 -14.26 0.84
C LEU A 189 11.92 -13.25 0.29
N LEU A 190 13.17 -13.24 0.76
CA LEU A 190 14.14 -12.20 0.39
C LEU A 190 14.48 -12.15 -1.11
N PRO A 191 14.62 -13.28 -1.84
CA PRO A 191 14.81 -13.23 -3.28
C PRO A 191 13.59 -12.59 -3.98
N MET A 192 12.38 -13.06 -3.68
CA MET A 192 11.14 -12.53 -4.24
C MET A 192 10.96 -11.04 -3.96
N ALA A 193 11.31 -10.59 -2.76
CA ALA A 193 11.19 -9.19 -2.35
C ALA A 193 12.16 -8.25 -3.11
N ARG A 194 13.33 -8.75 -3.52
CA ARG A 194 14.35 -7.97 -4.23
C ARG A 194 14.07 -7.84 -5.72
N ASP A 195 13.28 -8.75 -6.27
CA ASP A 195 12.98 -8.84 -7.70
C ASP A 195 11.71 -8.08 -8.11
N LEU A 196 11.07 -7.38 -7.15
CA LEU A 196 10.01 -6.41 -7.41
C LEU A 196 10.58 -5.17 -8.12
#